data_AF-A0A933PQV1-F1
#
_entry.id   AF-A0A933PQV1-F1
#
_cell.length_a   1.000
_cell.length_b   1.000
_cell.length_c   1.000
_cell.angle_alpha   90.00
_cell.angle_beta   90.00
_cell.angle_gamma   90.00
#
_symmetry.space_group_name_H-M   'P 1'
#
loop_
_entity.id
_entity.type
_entity.pdbx_description
1 polymer ?
#
loop_
_entity_poly.entity_id
_entity_poly.type
_entity_poly.pdbx_seq_one_letter_code
_entity_poly.pdbx_strand_id
1 'polypeptide(L)'
;MRSRKDKNDPEAVQARQRVLTIIDSVKPEDLIMSIKRAPSLRGMILGYIAEEMFDKHIRSVSTEITEVAKHDDHDRSRNKSDRTFIYRGKSYSVQLKSMQTNSISRDINSGRLVADVQNDGSDARRIHLPNGNYVQTTCYQRGEYDFLAVPLFPFTGDWSFAYMRNRDCRLTVSKKYNIEDREYLLASTEQITWPLDGKWTTDLFSLIQ
;
A
#
# COMPACT_ATOMS: atom_id res chain seq x y z
N MET A 1 -16.06 13.12 -37.84
CA MET A 1 -17.32 12.37 -37.65
C MET A 1 -17.78 12.59 -36.22
N ARG A 2 -18.87 13.34 -35.98
CA ARG A 2 -19.45 13.46 -34.63
C ARG A 2 -20.00 12.09 -34.23
N SER A 3 -19.70 11.64 -33.01
CA SER A 3 -20.22 10.38 -32.44
C SER A 3 -21.73 10.28 -32.68
N ARG A 4 -22.21 9.16 -33.25
CA ARG A 4 -23.66 8.85 -33.40
C ARG A 4 -24.35 8.55 -32.05
N LYS A 5 -23.67 8.73 -30.92
CA LYS A 5 -24.17 8.44 -29.58
C LYS A 5 -24.39 9.74 -28.83
N ASP A 6 -25.59 9.93 -28.29
CA ASP A 6 -25.88 10.99 -27.33
C ASP A 6 -25.59 10.49 -25.92
N LYS A 7 -24.60 11.08 -25.25
CA LYS A 7 -24.26 10.72 -23.87
C LYS A 7 -25.19 11.39 -22.86
N ASN A 8 -25.87 12.47 -23.24
CA ASN A 8 -26.69 13.29 -22.35
C ASN A 8 -28.17 12.90 -22.41
N ASP A 9 -28.52 11.93 -23.26
CA ASP A 9 -29.84 11.31 -23.28
C ASP A 9 -30.26 10.90 -21.85
N PRO A 10 -31.50 11.23 -21.41
CA PRO A 10 -31.95 10.96 -20.05
C PRO A 10 -31.86 9.48 -19.63
N GLU A 11 -32.15 8.54 -20.53
CA GLU A 11 -32.05 7.11 -20.24
C GLU A 11 -30.59 6.69 -20.07
N ALA A 12 -29.69 7.24 -20.88
CA ALA A 12 -28.25 6.99 -20.76
C ALA A 12 -27.68 7.54 -19.44
N VAL A 13 -28.14 8.71 -18.98
CA VAL A 13 -27.78 9.28 -17.67
C VAL A 13 -28.27 8.39 -16.54
N GLN A 14 -29.54 7.98 -16.56
CA GLN A 14 -30.11 7.09 -15.55
C GLN A 14 -29.42 5.72 -15.52
N ALA A 15 -29.09 5.16 -16.68
CA ALA A 15 -28.38 3.89 -16.76
C ALA A 15 -26.99 3.97 -16.10
N ARG A 16 -26.24 5.06 -16.33
CA ARG A 16 -24.96 5.28 -15.63
C ARG A 16 -25.15 5.48 -14.13
N GLN A 17 -26.20 6.18 -13.72
CA GLN A 17 -26.50 6.32 -12.29
C GLN A 17 -26.75 4.98 -11.61
N ARG A 18 -27.48 4.07 -12.27
CA ARG A 18 -27.69 2.70 -11.76
C ARG A 18 -26.39 1.91 -11.61
N VAL A 19 -25.39 2.13 -12.48
CA VAL A 19 -24.07 1.49 -12.31
C VAL A 19 -23.38 1.94 -11.03
N LEU A 20 -23.54 3.22 -10.65
CA LEU A 20 -22.94 3.75 -9.42
C LEU A 20 -23.62 3.22 -8.16
N THR A 21 -24.94 2.95 -8.23
CA THR A 21 -25.73 2.49 -7.08
C THR A 21 -26.05 0.99 -7.13
N ILE A 22 -25.49 0.24 -8.08
CA ILE A 22 -25.83 -1.19 -8.23
C ILE A 22 -25.43 -1.98 -6.99
N ILE A 23 -24.35 -1.56 -6.32
CA ILE A 23 -23.87 -2.20 -5.10
C ILE A 23 -24.91 -2.14 -3.97
N ASP A 24 -25.74 -1.10 -3.92
CA ASP A 24 -26.81 -0.94 -2.92
C ASP A 24 -27.97 -1.91 -3.14
N SER A 25 -28.10 -2.47 -4.36
CA SER A 25 -29.12 -3.47 -4.69
C SER A 25 -28.69 -4.91 -4.39
N VAL A 26 -27.42 -5.11 -4.01
CA VAL A 26 -26.85 -6.42 -3.70
C VAL A 26 -26.83 -6.60 -2.19
N LYS A 27 -27.26 -7.77 -1.71
CA LYS A 27 -27.16 -8.09 -0.28
C LYS A 27 -25.69 -8.09 0.16
N PRO A 28 -25.35 -7.54 1.35
CA PRO A 28 -23.97 -7.51 1.82
C PRO A 28 -23.27 -8.88 1.79
N GLU A 29 -24.00 -9.96 2.06
CA GLU A 29 -23.46 -11.33 2.06
C GLU A 29 -23.03 -11.77 0.66
N ASP A 30 -23.81 -11.43 -0.37
CA ASP A 30 -23.52 -11.80 -1.76
C ASP A 30 -22.29 -11.04 -2.28
N LEU A 31 -22.13 -9.77 -1.87
CA LEU A 31 -20.93 -8.98 -2.14
C LEU A 31 -19.69 -9.60 -1.49
N ILE A 32 -19.78 -9.93 -0.19
CA ILE A 32 -18.69 -10.57 0.55
C ILE A 32 -18.30 -11.92 -0.09
N MET A 33 -19.29 -12.73 -0.47
CA MET A 33 -19.04 -14.03 -1.11
C MET A 33 -18.39 -13.88 -2.48
N SER A 34 -18.76 -12.84 -3.25
CA SER A 34 -18.14 -12.55 -4.55
C SER A 34 -16.67 -12.18 -4.40
N ILE A 35 -16.33 -11.38 -3.38
CA ILE A 35 -14.93 -11.03 -3.05
C ILE A 35 -14.16 -12.28 -2.60
N LYS A 36 -14.71 -13.08 -1.69
CA LYS A 36 -14.03 -14.28 -1.15
C LYS A 36 -13.68 -15.30 -2.23
N ARG A 37 -14.56 -15.47 -3.23
CA ARG A 37 -14.40 -16.44 -4.34
C ARG A 37 -13.44 -15.98 -5.43
N ALA A 38 -13.12 -14.69 -5.53
CA ALA A 38 -12.27 -14.14 -6.58
C ALA A 38 -10.92 -13.66 -5.99
N PRO A 39 -9.83 -14.44 -6.08
CA PRO A 39 -8.55 -14.10 -5.45
C PRO A 39 -7.96 -12.75 -5.87
N SER A 40 -8.09 -12.38 -7.15
CA SER A 40 -7.62 -11.09 -7.68
C SER A 40 -8.38 -9.92 -7.07
N LEU A 41 -9.72 -10.00 -7.06
CA LEU A 41 -10.59 -9.02 -6.42
C LEU A 41 -10.31 -8.94 -4.92
N ARG A 42 -10.13 -10.08 -4.25
CA ARG A 42 -9.79 -10.14 -2.82
C ARG A 42 -8.51 -9.36 -2.53
N GLY A 43 -7.44 -9.56 -3.29
CA GLY A 43 -6.19 -8.84 -3.10
C GLY A 43 -6.37 -7.32 -3.24
N MET A 44 -7.08 -6.89 -4.28
CA MET A 44 -7.37 -5.47 -4.52
C MET A 44 -8.21 -4.85 -3.38
N ILE A 45 -9.30 -5.51 -2.98
CA ILE A 45 -10.16 -5.03 -1.89
C ILE A 45 -9.43 -5.01 -0.55
N LEU A 46 -8.58 -6.00 -0.26
CA LEU A 46 -7.77 -6.00 0.96
C LEU A 46 -6.81 -4.80 1.03
N GLY A 47 -6.31 -4.31 -0.10
CA GLY A 47 -5.55 -3.06 -0.17
C GLY A 47 -6.38 -1.88 0.34
N TYR A 48 -7.57 -1.68 -0.23
CA TYR A 48 -8.50 -0.61 0.18
C TYR A 48 -8.95 -0.74 1.65
N ILE A 49 -9.20 -1.96 2.13
CA ILE A 49 -9.57 -2.20 3.53
C ILE A 49 -8.39 -1.89 4.46
N ALA A 50 -7.16 -2.30 4.12
CA ALA A 50 -5.98 -2.01 4.96
C ALA A 50 -5.77 -0.50 5.12
N GLU A 51 -5.97 0.24 4.03
CA GLU A 51 -5.97 1.69 3.96
C GLU A 51 -7.02 2.37 4.87
N GLU A 52 -8.26 1.87 4.85
CA GLU A 52 -9.37 2.31 5.71
C GLU A 52 -9.10 2.01 7.19
N MET A 53 -8.63 0.79 7.48
CA MET A 53 -8.33 0.35 8.83
C MET A 53 -7.10 1.05 9.40
N PHE A 54 -6.14 1.43 8.56
CA PHE A 54 -5.02 2.26 8.96
C PHE A 54 -5.46 3.63 9.43
N ASP A 55 -6.38 4.31 8.71
CA ASP A 55 -6.88 5.62 9.14
C ASP A 55 -7.58 5.54 10.51
N LYS A 56 -8.38 4.50 10.74
CA LYS A 56 -9.02 4.25 12.05
C LYS A 56 -7.98 3.98 13.14
N HIS A 57 -6.96 3.17 12.85
CA HIS A 57 -5.90 2.83 13.79
C HIS A 57 -5.03 4.04 14.13
N ILE A 58 -4.58 4.80 13.14
CA ILE A 58 -3.64 5.90 13.35
C ILE A 58 -4.25 7.03 14.17
N ARG A 59 -5.56 7.28 14.01
CA ARG A 59 -6.31 8.25 14.82
C ARG A 59 -6.55 7.79 16.24
N SER A 60 -6.59 6.48 16.50
CA SER A 60 -6.79 5.95 17.85
C SER A 60 -5.51 5.93 18.67
N VAL A 61 -4.34 5.84 18.03
CA VAL A 61 -3.04 5.79 18.73
C VAL A 61 -2.51 7.16 19.18
N SER A 62 -2.93 8.27 18.57
CA SER A 62 -2.57 9.61 19.05
C SER A 62 -3.54 10.70 18.57
N THR A 63 -3.90 11.59 19.49
CA THR A 63 -4.70 12.78 19.21
C THR A 63 -3.89 13.92 18.57
N GLU A 64 -2.56 13.83 18.56
CA GLU A 64 -1.68 14.80 17.90
C GLU A 64 -1.60 14.59 16.38
N ILE A 65 -2.14 13.47 15.88
CA ILE A 65 -2.22 13.19 14.45
C ILE A 65 -3.41 13.92 13.86
N THR A 66 -3.12 14.75 12.87
CA THR A 66 -4.10 15.57 12.15
C THR A 66 -3.96 15.35 10.65
N GLU A 67 -4.99 15.76 9.90
CA GLU A 67 -4.95 15.78 8.42
C GLU A 67 -4.53 14.46 7.77
N VAL A 68 -5.08 13.32 8.24
CA VAL A 68 -4.87 12.04 7.53
C VAL A 68 -5.55 12.13 6.17
N ALA A 69 -4.75 12.22 5.12
CA ALA A 69 -5.20 12.43 3.75
C ALA A 69 -4.96 11.18 2.90
N LYS A 70 -5.96 10.86 2.08
CA LYS A 70 -5.83 9.90 0.98
C LYS A 70 -5.40 10.67 -0.27
N HIS A 71 -4.46 10.10 -0.99
CA HIS A 71 -4.04 10.61 -2.28
C HIS A 71 -4.86 10.00 -3.42
N ASP A 72 -5.13 10.79 -4.45
CA ASP A 72 -5.78 10.31 -5.67
C ASP A 72 -4.79 9.48 -6.51
N ASP A 73 -5.12 8.22 -6.77
CA ASP A 73 -4.31 7.26 -7.54
C ASP A 73 -4.03 7.74 -8.99
N HIS A 74 -4.78 8.73 -9.47
CA HIS A 74 -4.66 9.28 -10.82
C HIS A 74 -3.64 10.43 -10.96
N ASP A 75 -3.18 11.07 -9.88
CA ASP A 75 -2.09 12.08 -9.93
C ASP A 75 -0.79 11.56 -9.32
N ARG A 76 -0.20 10.57 -10.01
CA ARG A 76 1.06 9.91 -9.62
C ARG A 76 2.29 10.84 -9.68
N SER A 77 2.15 12.04 -10.23
CA SER A 77 3.24 13.03 -10.26
C SER A 77 3.45 13.69 -8.90
N ARG A 78 2.38 13.76 -8.10
CA ARG A 78 2.36 14.35 -6.76
C ARG A 78 2.21 13.32 -5.65
N ASN A 79 1.59 12.18 -5.95
CA ASN A 79 1.21 11.18 -4.96
C ASN A 79 2.13 9.96 -5.03
N LYS A 80 3.06 9.86 -4.07
CA LYS A 80 4.06 8.77 -3.99
C LYS A 80 3.83 7.81 -2.83
N SER A 81 2.73 7.98 -2.10
CA SER A 81 2.37 7.24 -0.90
C SER A 81 0.85 7.10 -0.82
N ASP A 82 0.36 6.06 -0.16
CA ASP A 82 -1.09 5.80 -0.05
C ASP A 82 -1.76 6.75 0.94
N ARG A 83 -1.02 7.16 1.99
CA ARG A 83 -1.49 8.09 3.02
C ARG A 83 -0.45 9.13 3.36
N THR A 84 -0.92 10.31 3.76
CA THR A 84 -0.12 11.28 4.51
C THR A 84 -0.84 11.65 5.79
N PHE A 85 -0.08 12.08 6.79
CA PHE A 85 -0.61 12.63 8.03
C PHE A 85 0.33 13.71 8.59
N ILE A 86 -0.21 14.62 9.39
CA ILE A 86 0.58 15.61 10.13
C ILE A 86 0.71 15.15 11.58
N TYR A 87 1.94 15.13 12.08
CA TYR A 87 2.25 14.92 13.49
C TYR A 87 3.20 16.02 13.96
N ARG A 88 2.80 16.77 15.00
CA ARG A 88 3.57 17.91 15.54
C ARG A 88 4.02 18.92 14.48
N GLY A 89 3.13 19.24 13.55
CA GLY A 89 3.38 20.21 12.48
C GLY A 89 4.27 19.72 11.34
N LYS A 90 4.70 18.46 11.35
CA LYS A 90 5.48 17.84 10.26
C LYS A 90 4.63 16.81 9.53
N SER A 91 4.66 16.89 8.20
CA SER A 91 3.98 15.94 7.32
C SER A 91 4.82 14.67 7.17
N TYR A 92 4.15 13.52 7.23
CA TYR A 92 4.74 12.20 7.01
C TYR A 92 3.92 11.43 5.98
N SER A 93 4.61 10.64 5.16
CA SER A 93 4.07 9.84 4.07
C SER A 93 4.20 8.35 4.37
N VAL A 94 3.12 7.60 4.12
CA VAL A 94 3.02 6.17 4.44
C VAL A 94 2.63 5.39 3.20
N GLN A 95 3.44 4.39 2.88
CA GLN A 95 3.10 3.36 1.93
C GLN A 95 2.52 2.16 2.68
N LEU A 96 1.29 1.79 2.37
CA LEU A 96 0.58 0.63 2.90
C LEU A 96 0.73 -0.55 1.96
N LYS A 97 1.20 -1.67 2.49
CA LYS A 97 1.36 -2.92 1.74
C LYS A 97 0.87 -4.10 2.55
N SER A 98 0.29 -5.07 1.86
CA SER A 98 -0.23 -6.29 2.48
C SER A 98 0.78 -7.43 2.36
N MET A 99 0.75 -8.35 3.33
CA MET A 99 1.47 -9.62 3.23
C MET A 99 0.90 -10.46 2.08
N GLN A 100 1.78 -11.13 1.35
CA GLN A 100 1.37 -12.02 0.27
C GLN A 100 0.88 -13.35 0.85
N THR A 101 -0.39 -13.70 0.60
CA THR A 101 -1.04 -14.88 1.19
C THR A 101 -0.23 -16.17 1.03
N ASN A 102 0.32 -16.42 -0.16
CA ASN A 102 1.06 -17.65 -0.46
C ASN A 102 2.51 -17.66 0.08
N SER A 103 3.01 -16.53 0.58
CA SER A 103 4.33 -16.44 1.21
C SER A 103 4.29 -16.76 2.71
N ILE A 104 3.09 -16.73 3.31
CA ILE A 104 2.91 -16.97 4.74
C ILE A 104 3.30 -18.41 5.04
N SER A 105 4.32 -18.58 5.87
CA SER A 105 4.87 -19.87 6.25
C SER A 105 5.41 -19.84 7.67
N ARG A 106 5.76 -21.00 8.20
CA ARG A 106 6.42 -21.12 9.51
C ARG A 106 7.89 -21.47 9.29
N ASP A 107 8.78 -20.64 9.82
CA ASP A 107 10.19 -20.95 9.88
C ASP A 107 10.43 -22.07 10.91
N ILE A 108 11.01 -23.19 10.46
CA ILE A 108 11.14 -24.41 11.27
C ILE A 108 12.18 -24.23 12.40
N ASN A 109 13.20 -23.40 12.18
CA ASN A 109 14.31 -23.24 13.12
C ASN A 109 13.94 -22.32 14.29
N SER A 110 13.29 -21.19 13.99
CA SER A 110 12.86 -20.19 14.96
C SER A 110 11.43 -20.40 15.47
N GLY A 111 10.64 -21.20 14.76
CA GLY A 111 9.22 -21.42 15.05
C GLY A 111 8.32 -20.23 14.71
N ARG A 112 8.86 -19.13 14.17
CA ARG A 112 8.15 -17.89 13.84
C ARG A 112 7.33 -18.03 12.57
N LEU A 113 6.26 -17.26 12.46
CA LEU A 113 5.63 -17.03 11.15
C LEU A 113 6.50 -16.06 10.35
N VAL A 114 6.54 -16.25 9.04
CA VAL A 114 7.27 -15.41 8.09
C VAL A 114 6.39 -15.17 6.88
N ALA A 115 6.44 -13.96 6.32
CA ALA A 115 5.76 -13.62 5.08
C ALA A 115 6.58 -12.59 4.28
N ASP A 116 6.31 -12.55 2.98
CA ASP A 116 6.78 -11.50 2.09
C ASP A 116 5.74 -10.37 2.03
N VAL A 117 6.25 -9.15 2.06
CA VAL A 117 5.50 -7.90 1.88
C VAL A 117 5.97 -7.29 0.57
N GLN A 118 5.05 -7.09 -0.38
CA GLN A 118 5.40 -6.46 -1.64
C GLN A 118 5.66 -4.96 -1.43
N ASN A 119 6.84 -4.46 -1.81
CA ASN A 119 7.28 -3.08 -1.63
C ASN A 119 7.70 -2.43 -2.95
N ASP A 120 6.85 -2.54 -3.96
CA ASP A 120 7.01 -1.83 -5.23
C ASP A 120 5.70 -1.17 -5.70
N GLY A 121 5.81 -0.36 -6.74
CA GLY A 121 4.68 0.25 -7.43
C GLY A 121 3.97 -0.77 -8.32
N SER A 122 2.67 -0.58 -8.53
CA SER A 122 1.85 -1.45 -9.39
C SER A 122 2.32 -1.48 -10.84
N ASP A 123 2.85 -0.35 -11.34
CA ASP A 123 3.28 -0.16 -12.72
C ASP A 123 4.71 0.35 -12.81
N ALA A 124 5.40 -0.04 -13.88
CA ALA A 124 6.73 0.47 -14.17
C ALA A 124 6.65 1.95 -14.57
N ARG A 125 7.50 2.78 -13.96
CA ARG A 125 7.62 4.22 -14.19
C ARG A 125 9.06 4.61 -14.46
N ARG A 126 9.25 5.69 -15.20
CA ARG A 126 10.57 6.30 -15.38
C ARG A 126 10.83 7.26 -14.22
N ILE A 127 11.88 7.04 -13.45
CA ILE A 127 12.30 7.91 -12.35
C ILE A 127 13.68 8.49 -12.60
N HIS A 128 13.97 9.63 -11.98
CA HIS A 128 15.29 10.27 -11.97
C HIS A 128 15.95 10.00 -10.62
N LEU A 129 17.12 9.36 -10.64
CA LEU A 129 17.87 8.98 -9.46
C LEU A 129 18.84 10.08 -9.01
N PRO A 130 19.28 10.10 -7.73
CA PRO A 130 20.23 11.09 -7.23
C PRO A 130 21.60 11.10 -7.94
N ASN A 131 22.02 9.98 -8.53
CA ASN A 131 23.23 9.89 -9.35
C ASN A 131 23.08 10.51 -10.76
N GLY A 132 21.90 11.07 -11.09
CA GLY A 132 21.60 11.70 -12.38
C GLY A 132 21.03 10.75 -13.43
N ASN A 133 20.97 9.44 -13.14
CA ASN A 133 20.46 8.45 -14.09
C ASN A 133 18.93 8.44 -14.14
N TYR A 134 18.39 8.02 -15.28
CA TYR A 134 16.97 7.70 -15.41
C TYR A 134 16.78 6.19 -15.52
N VAL A 135 15.86 5.65 -14.73
CA VAL A 135 15.58 4.20 -14.70
C VAL A 135 14.08 3.95 -14.88
N GLN A 136 13.74 2.98 -15.74
CA GLN A 136 12.39 2.42 -15.84
C GLN A 136 12.26 1.28 -14.81
N THR A 137 11.40 1.46 -13.79
CA THR A 137 11.35 0.56 -12.63
C THR A 137 9.97 0.54 -11.97
N THR A 138 9.65 -0.57 -11.30
CA THR A 138 8.54 -0.64 -10.32
C THR A 138 9.01 -0.31 -8.90
N CYS A 139 10.29 -0.58 -8.58
CA CYS A 139 10.89 -0.34 -7.27
C CYS A 139 10.74 1.13 -6.86
N TYR A 140 10.42 1.36 -5.59
CA TYR A 140 10.50 2.69 -5.02
C TYR A 140 11.96 3.14 -4.88
N GLN A 141 12.15 4.44 -5.00
CA GLN A 141 13.40 5.08 -4.65
C GLN A 141 13.53 5.13 -3.11
N ARG A 142 14.75 4.99 -2.62
CA ARG A 142 15.05 5.21 -1.20
C ARG A 142 14.78 6.67 -0.83
N GLY A 143 13.98 6.88 0.22
CA GLY A 143 13.46 8.18 0.64
C GLY A 143 12.21 8.66 -0.12
N GLU A 144 11.59 7.83 -0.97
CA GLU A 144 10.40 8.24 -1.74
C GLU A 144 9.14 8.43 -0.88
N TYR A 145 9.07 7.73 0.24
CA TYR A 145 8.08 7.88 1.31
C TYR A 145 8.77 7.76 2.68
N ASP A 146 8.11 8.08 3.79
CA ASP A 146 8.72 8.01 5.12
C ASP A 146 8.64 6.61 5.72
N PHE A 147 7.45 6.01 5.71
CA PHE A 147 7.18 4.73 6.37
C PHE A 147 6.51 3.70 5.47
N LEU A 148 6.96 2.45 5.57
CA LEU A 148 6.23 1.28 5.11
C LEU A 148 5.37 0.76 6.27
N ALA A 149 4.07 0.63 6.04
CA ALA A 149 3.11 0.09 7.01
C ALA A 149 2.47 -1.19 6.50
N VAL A 150 2.38 -2.20 7.35
CA VAL A 150 1.83 -3.52 7.03
C VAL A 150 0.82 -3.94 8.09
N PRO A 151 -0.44 -4.27 7.72
CA PRO A 151 -1.41 -4.75 8.68
C PRO A 151 -0.99 -6.12 9.21
N LEU A 152 -1.01 -6.30 10.54
CA LEU A 152 -0.63 -7.55 11.20
C LEU A 152 -1.78 -8.55 11.31
N PHE A 153 -2.98 -8.19 10.85
CA PHE A 153 -4.17 -9.03 10.88
C PHE A 153 -3.93 -10.48 10.37
N PRO A 154 -3.20 -10.74 9.26
CA PRO A 154 -2.89 -12.10 8.84
C PRO A 154 -2.10 -12.95 9.85
N PHE A 155 -1.35 -12.33 10.76
CA PHE A 155 -0.60 -13.01 11.82
C PHE A 155 -1.33 -13.03 13.16
N THR A 156 -2.08 -11.98 13.49
CA THR A 156 -2.64 -11.78 14.84
C THR A 156 -4.15 -11.90 14.93
N GLY A 157 -4.87 -11.69 13.83
CA GLY A 157 -6.32 -11.52 13.82
C GLY A 157 -6.80 -10.11 14.20
N ASP A 158 -5.88 -9.18 14.49
CA ASP A 158 -6.18 -7.81 14.93
C ASP A 158 -5.67 -6.75 13.95
N TRP A 159 -6.40 -5.64 13.84
CA TRP A 159 -6.00 -4.48 13.04
C TRP A 159 -4.99 -3.59 13.78
N SER A 160 -3.81 -4.16 14.02
CA SER A 160 -2.58 -3.44 14.34
C SER A 160 -1.65 -3.40 13.13
N PHE A 161 -0.64 -2.54 13.16
CA PHE A 161 0.28 -2.37 12.04
C PHE A 161 1.73 -2.50 12.50
N ALA A 162 2.56 -3.07 11.63
CA ALA A 162 4.01 -3.02 11.73
C ALA A 162 4.55 -1.95 10.80
N TYR A 163 5.60 -1.28 11.26
CA TYR A 163 6.21 -0.12 10.61
C TYR A 163 7.70 -0.34 10.40
N MET A 164 8.19 0.18 9.29
CA MET A 164 9.62 0.29 8.96
C MET A 164 9.85 1.63 8.25
N ARG A 165 10.97 2.31 8.49
CA ARG A 165 11.30 3.49 7.68
C ARG A 165 11.68 3.06 6.27
N ASN A 166 11.28 3.81 5.25
CA ASN A 166 11.69 3.56 3.87
C ASN A 166 13.22 3.40 3.75
N ARG A 167 13.96 4.28 4.43
CA ARG A 167 15.44 4.26 4.43
C ARG A 167 16.04 2.99 5.04
N ASP A 168 15.28 2.26 5.85
CA ASP A 168 15.71 1.04 6.52
C ASP A 168 15.30 -0.22 5.72
N CYS A 169 14.48 -0.06 4.67
CA CYS A 169 14.13 -1.14 3.74
C CYS A 169 15.36 -1.65 2.98
N ARG A 170 15.31 -2.92 2.56
CA ARG A 170 16.36 -3.57 1.78
C ARG A 170 16.48 -2.92 0.41
N LEU A 171 17.71 -2.83 -0.07
CA LEU A 171 18.01 -2.40 -1.42
C LEU A 171 17.84 -3.55 -2.42
N THR A 172 17.56 -3.20 -3.68
CA THR A 172 17.46 -4.19 -4.74
C THR A 172 18.82 -4.81 -5.06
N VAL A 173 18.86 -6.13 -5.19
CA VAL A 173 20.04 -6.88 -5.67
C VAL A 173 19.89 -7.30 -7.13
N SER A 174 18.82 -6.86 -7.79
CA SER A 174 18.49 -7.30 -9.15
C SER A 174 19.57 -6.88 -10.15
N LYS A 175 20.07 -7.86 -10.92
CA LYS A 175 21.09 -7.63 -11.94
C LYS A 175 20.61 -6.79 -13.13
N LYS A 176 19.29 -6.51 -13.22
CA LYS A 176 18.70 -5.68 -14.27
C LYS A 176 19.04 -4.19 -14.13
N TYR A 177 19.47 -3.76 -12.94
CA TYR A 177 19.90 -2.38 -12.68
C TYR A 177 21.42 -2.29 -12.64
N ASN A 178 21.97 -1.14 -13.05
CA ASN A 178 23.39 -0.84 -12.90
C ASN A 178 23.76 -0.84 -11.41
N ILE A 179 25.01 -1.18 -11.10
CA ILE A 179 25.47 -1.28 -9.70
C ILE A 179 25.27 0.05 -8.95
N GLU A 180 25.58 1.16 -9.61
CA GLU A 180 25.43 2.52 -9.08
C GLU A 180 23.96 2.93 -8.87
N ASP A 181 23.00 2.33 -9.57
CA ASP A 181 21.58 2.66 -9.40
C ASP A 181 20.95 1.89 -8.23
N ARG A 182 21.49 0.71 -7.89
CA ARG A 182 20.92 -0.20 -6.88
C ARG A 182 20.90 0.41 -5.48
N GLU A 183 21.83 1.30 -5.17
CA GLU A 183 21.88 1.97 -3.86
C GLU A 183 20.70 2.93 -3.61
N TYR A 184 20.02 3.34 -4.68
CA TYR A 184 18.87 4.24 -4.65
C TYR A 184 17.53 3.54 -4.78
N LEU A 185 17.51 2.22 -5.04
CA LEU A 185 16.29 1.46 -5.33
C LEU A 185 16.02 0.42 -4.25
N LEU A 186 14.81 0.42 -3.70
CA LEU A 186 14.37 -0.59 -2.76
C LEU A 186 14.14 -1.94 -3.45
N ALA A 187 14.27 -3.04 -2.69
CA ALA A 187 13.84 -4.36 -3.11
C ALA A 187 12.32 -4.36 -3.32
N SER A 188 11.84 -5.14 -4.30
CA SER A 188 10.39 -5.26 -4.57
C SER A 188 9.64 -6.02 -3.48
N THR A 189 10.35 -6.68 -2.56
CA THR A 189 9.77 -7.35 -1.41
C THR A 189 10.59 -7.11 -0.15
N GLU A 190 9.89 -6.95 0.97
CA GLU A 190 10.42 -7.07 2.32
C GLU A 190 9.99 -8.36 2.97
N GLN A 191 10.71 -8.80 4.00
CA GLN A 191 10.31 -9.94 4.82
C GLN A 191 9.87 -9.44 6.19
N ILE A 192 8.78 -9.99 6.70
CA ILE A 192 8.25 -9.73 8.03
C ILE A 192 8.04 -11.04 8.77
N THR A 193 8.26 -11.03 10.09
CA THR A 193 8.07 -12.21 10.95
C THR A 193 7.04 -11.94 12.04
N TRP A 194 6.49 -13.01 12.61
CA TRP A 194 5.73 -12.93 13.87
C TRP A 194 6.27 -13.92 14.91
N PRO A 195 6.65 -13.45 16.13
CA PRO A 195 6.79 -12.03 16.53
C PRO A 195 7.75 -11.24 15.63
N LEU A 196 7.61 -9.91 15.61
CA LEU A 196 8.43 -9.03 14.78
C LEU A 196 9.92 -9.23 15.09
N ASP A 197 10.75 -9.29 14.05
CA ASP A 197 12.18 -9.10 14.20
C ASP A 197 12.46 -7.60 14.38
N GLY A 198 13.56 -7.22 15.03
CA GLY A 198 13.81 -5.82 15.43
C GLY A 198 13.91 -4.80 14.29
N LYS A 199 13.72 -5.22 13.02
CA LYS A 199 13.61 -4.33 11.86
C LYS A 199 12.23 -3.68 11.76
N TRP A 200 11.20 -4.35 12.27
CA TRP A 200 9.83 -3.87 12.30
C TRP A 200 9.47 -3.45 13.73
N THR A 201 8.61 -2.43 13.86
CA THR A 201 8.06 -2.01 15.15
C THR A 201 6.56 -1.78 15.03
N THR A 202 5.82 -1.98 16.13
CA THR A 202 4.41 -1.55 16.22
C THR A 202 4.27 -0.11 16.73
N ASP A 203 5.37 0.49 17.19
CA ASP A 203 5.40 1.88 17.65
C ASP A 203 5.88 2.80 16.53
N LEU A 204 4.95 3.37 15.78
CA LEU A 204 5.26 4.35 14.73
C LEU A 204 6.00 5.58 15.28
N PHE A 205 5.69 6.02 16.49
CA PHE A 205 6.28 7.24 17.06
C PHE A 205 7.75 7.05 17.40
N SER A 206 8.17 5.83 17.75
CA SER A 206 9.60 5.50 17.86
C SER A 206 10.39 5.72 16.55
N LEU A 207 9.70 5.73 15.40
CA LEU A 207 10.31 5.96 14.10
C LEU A 207 10.39 7.45 13.73
N ILE A 208 9.55 8.28 14.32
CA ILE A 208 9.42 9.71 14.09
C ILE A 208 10.54 10.43 14.87
N GLN A 209 11.33 11.23 14.15
CA GLN A 209 12.33 12.16 14.69
C GLN A 209 11.91 13.60 14.39
#